data_AF-A0A811JPY2-F1
#
_entry.id   AF-A0A811JPY2-F1
#
_cell.length_a   1.000
_cell.length_b   1.000
_cell.length_c   1.000
_cell.angle_alpha   90.00
_cell.angle_beta   90.00
_cell.angle_gamma   90.00
#
_symmetry.space_group_name_H-M   'P 1'
#
loop_
_entity.id
_entity.type
_entity.pdbx_description
1 polymer ?
#
loop_
_entity_poly.entity_id
_entity_poly.type
_entity_poly.pdbx_seq_one_letter_code
_entity_poly.pdbx_strand_id
1 'polypeptide(L)'
;MGNCASQFESAKAKLQGLNALNDGKKKESDMAAANKVKEKKAKIAVDKIALTEDVVQEYIELEKQIYRFEYKNVLKKYESKTIFADEIKKTVDQLEATFKELKKQTEKERADVENMEQPSVKSFLKQQGTWDERVEKEKQEYMNALNKQEVAEKELKGARLQYERAAKIADIYKSQVDQLNELYDKQDRMLIGIFGPNYASDKENTLEAELDDAMEWQQRVSLAKFKWTNGRVLLVHASTQMAFGITRWKELEEIETGNTRMRYFAAAEARNNFIAASQNVQSCRVYLGRVRFPYATEEEMNLMEQTIHTSFSDIQSNASLKRALTVYQNTHKKVAALIQWFDKVINDTILKDLEKANTNVGKKQKQLREERLNLMKLKYKEEFNKELKVDYDKNIHDETDEELLSLEAEQVKDQQELPGEDLKDILNLSQPEGKNPTPLPLTKLAPIPTKDALFGDVKKKMSELDQTRSSIQQRNNAMKEKTELALQEKLKLRQQQGRRTRPQRANAVIVPLPSLSDQADANVDGDKAKKKKKPKNEEPKNT
;
A
#
# COMPACT_ATOMS: atom_id res chain seq x y z
N MET A 1 7.65 50.90 2.61
CA MET A 1 7.07 49.57 2.28
C MET A 1 7.56 48.98 0.94
N GLY A 2 8.61 49.52 0.27
CA GLY A 2 9.07 48.99 -1.04
C GLY A 2 10.20 47.95 -1.00
N ASN A 3 10.96 47.84 0.10
CA ASN A 3 12.17 47.00 0.15
C ASN A 3 11.92 45.54 0.60
N CYS A 4 10.73 45.22 1.13
CA CYS A 4 10.40 43.86 1.58
C CYS A 4 9.81 43.01 0.44
N ALA A 5 9.13 43.65 -0.52
CA ALA A 5 8.54 42.98 -1.68
C ALA A 5 9.60 42.49 -2.68
N SER A 6 10.69 43.24 -2.87
CA SER A 6 11.79 42.84 -3.78
C SER A 6 12.62 41.67 -3.23
N GLN A 7 12.79 41.59 -1.91
CA GLN A 7 13.46 40.46 -1.26
C GLN A 7 12.63 39.18 -1.33
N PHE A 8 11.30 39.29 -1.29
CA PHE A 8 10.39 38.15 -1.40
C PHE A 8 10.33 37.57 -2.82
N GLU A 9 10.30 38.43 -3.84
CA GLU A 9 10.38 38.03 -5.26
C GLU A 9 11.75 37.38 -5.60
N SER A 10 12.84 37.92 -5.06
CA SER A 10 14.18 37.34 -5.24
C SER A 10 14.34 35.97 -4.55
N ALA A 11 13.75 35.80 -3.36
CA ALA A 11 13.71 34.51 -2.66
C ALA A 11 12.86 33.47 -3.40
N LYS A 12 11.73 33.89 -4.00
CA LYS A 12 10.84 33.05 -4.81
C LYS A 12 11.52 32.57 -6.10
N ALA A 13 12.28 33.43 -6.77
CA ALA A 13 13.07 33.07 -7.95
C ALA A 13 14.21 32.07 -7.62
N LYS A 14 14.89 32.24 -6.47
CA LYS A 14 15.90 31.28 -5.99
C LYS A 14 15.30 29.92 -5.62
N LEU A 15 14.12 29.90 -5.00
CA LEU A 15 13.38 28.66 -4.70
C LEU A 15 12.91 27.93 -5.97
N GLN A 16 12.49 28.67 -6.99
CA GLN A 16 12.13 28.10 -8.29
C GLN A 16 13.34 27.52 -9.03
N GLY A 17 14.51 28.19 -8.97
CA GLY A 17 15.76 27.66 -9.51
C GLY A 17 16.27 26.39 -8.80
N LEU A 18 16.15 26.34 -7.47
CA LEU A 18 16.50 25.16 -6.67
C LEU A 18 15.57 23.97 -6.94
N ASN A 19 14.27 24.22 -7.13
CA ASN A 19 13.31 23.17 -7.51
C ASN A 19 13.57 22.62 -8.92
N ALA A 20 13.93 23.47 -9.88
CA ALA A 20 14.29 23.04 -11.23
C ALA A 20 15.57 22.19 -11.27
N LEU A 21 16.57 22.53 -10.45
CA LEU A 21 17.80 21.74 -10.28
C LEU A 21 17.55 20.41 -9.57
N ASN A 22 16.61 20.37 -8.60
CA ASN A 22 16.20 19.13 -7.94
C ASN A 22 15.40 18.22 -8.87
N ASP A 23 14.52 18.77 -9.71
CA ASP A 23 13.75 18.01 -10.70
C ASP A 23 14.64 17.46 -11.83
N GLY A 24 15.70 18.18 -12.22
CA GLY A 24 16.72 17.71 -13.15
C GLY A 24 17.55 16.54 -12.59
N LYS A 25 18.04 16.67 -11.34
CA LYS A 25 18.78 15.59 -10.65
C LYS A 25 17.91 14.38 -10.35
N LYS A 26 16.62 14.59 -10.08
CA LYS A 26 15.65 13.51 -9.87
C LYS A 26 15.33 12.77 -11.17
N LYS A 27 15.21 13.46 -12.31
CA LYS A 27 15.10 12.82 -13.63
C LYS A 27 16.33 12.02 -14.02
N GLU A 28 17.54 12.52 -13.72
CA GLU A 28 18.78 11.76 -13.93
C GLU A 28 18.89 10.56 -12.97
N SER A 29 18.48 10.70 -11.71
CA SER A 29 18.46 9.58 -10.76
C SER A 29 17.40 8.54 -11.11
N ASP A 30 16.24 8.95 -11.62
CA ASP A 30 15.14 8.07 -12.01
C ASP A 30 15.45 7.35 -13.33
N MET A 31 16.12 8.00 -14.29
CA MET A 31 16.67 7.33 -15.49
C MET A 31 17.83 6.39 -15.15
N ALA A 32 18.72 6.78 -14.22
CA ALA A 32 19.80 5.91 -13.74
C ALA A 32 19.26 4.74 -12.91
N ALA A 33 18.15 4.90 -12.18
CA ALA A 33 17.47 3.84 -11.46
C ALA A 33 16.71 2.91 -12.42
N ALA A 34 16.04 3.45 -13.44
CA ALA A 34 15.40 2.64 -14.49
C ALA A 34 16.42 1.83 -15.31
N ASN A 35 17.60 2.42 -15.62
CA ASN A 35 18.70 1.70 -16.23
C ASN A 35 19.37 0.70 -15.28
N LYS A 36 19.44 0.98 -13.97
CA LYS A 36 19.91 0.00 -12.96
C LYS A 36 18.92 -1.13 -12.71
N VAL A 37 17.61 -0.91 -12.85
CA VAL A 37 16.58 -1.97 -12.76
C VAL A 37 16.58 -2.81 -14.03
N LYS A 38 16.76 -2.19 -15.21
CA LYS A 38 16.99 -2.92 -16.49
C LYS A 38 18.31 -3.69 -16.47
N GLU A 39 19.38 -3.14 -15.92
CA GLU A 39 20.64 -3.87 -15.70
C GLU A 39 20.52 -4.95 -14.62
N LYS A 40 19.69 -4.76 -13.56
CA LYS A 40 19.46 -5.81 -12.55
C LYS A 40 18.63 -6.97 -13.10
N LYS A 41 17.60 -6.71 -13.91
CA LYS A 41 16.86 -7.77 -14.64
C LYS A 41 17.75 -8.43 -15.72
N ALA A 42 18.66 -7.69 -16.35
CA ALA A 42 19.65 -8.23 -17.30
C ALA A 42 20.88 -8.90 -16.64
N LYS A 43 21.02 -8.87 -15.31
CA LYS A 43 22.15 -9.46 -14.54
C LYS A 43 21.74 -10.61 -13.63
N ILE A 44 20.56 -11.20 -13.79
CA ILE A 44 20.41 -12.59 -13.38
C ILE A 44 21.05 -13.38 -14.52
N ALA A 45 22.28 -13.85 -14.32
CA ALA A 45 22.89 -14.82 -15.19
C ALA A 45 22.04 -16.10 -15.10
N VAL A 46 20.98 -16.18 -15.90
CA VAL A 46 20.19 -17.38 -16.05
C VAL A 46 20.96 -18.28 -17.00
N ASP A 47 21.38 -19.43 -16.51
CA ASP A 47 22.05 -20.42 -17.33
C ASP A 47 21.15 -20.83 -18.49
N LYS A 48 21.76 -21.04 -19.66
CA LYS A 48 21.01 -21.51 -20.83
C LYS A 48 20.48 -22.93 -20.55
N ILE A 49 19.16 -23.09 -20.56
CA ILE A 49 18.49 -24.37 -20.31
C ILE A 49 18.24 -25.05 -21.66
N ALA A 50 18.77 -26.26 -21.82
CA ALA A 50 18.39 -27.12 -22.95
C ALA A 50 16.96 -27.62 -22.74
N LEU A 51 16.14 -27.61 -23.79
CA LEU A 51 14.78 -28.13 -23.69
C LEU A 51 14.86 -29.66 -23.68
N THR A 52 14.51 -30.27 -22.54
CA THR A 52 14.39 -31.72 -22.36
C THR A 52 12.95 -32.08 -22.00
N GLU A 53 12.58 -33.36 -22.13
CA GLU A 53 11.24 -33.82 -21.75
C GLU A 53 10.95 -33.57 -20.25
N ASP A 54 11.98 -33.66 -19.40
CA ASP A 54 11.90 -33.33 -17.96
C ASP A 54 11.64 -31.84 -17.71
N VAL A 55 12.33 -30.94 -18.42
CA VAL A 55 12.13 -29.47 -18.31
C VAL A 55 10.71 -29.08 -18.74
N VAL A 56 10.20 -29.73 -19.79
CA VAL A 56 8.84 -29.52 -20.27
C VAL A 56 7.82 -30.02 -19.24
N GLN A 57 8.07 -31.15 -18.59
CA GLN A 57 7.22 -31.67 -17.52
C GLN A 57 7.22 -30.74 -16.29
N GLU A 58 8.37 -30.21 -15.90
CA GLU A 58 8.48 -29.22 -14.83
C GLU A 58 7.73 -27.91 -15.17
N TYR A 59 7.81 -27.45 -16.43
CA TYR A 59 7.02 -26.31 -16.89
C TYR A 59 5.50 -26.57 -16.81
N ILE A 60 5.05 -27.77 -17.21
CA ILE A 60 3.64 -28.18 -17.10
C ILE A 60 3.18 -28.16 -15.64
N GLU A 61 4.02 -28.64 -14.72
CA GLU A 61 3.70 -28.67 -13.30
C GLU A 61 3.58 -27.26 -12.71
N LEU A 62 4.52 -26.36 -13.04
CA LEU A 62 4.43 -24.94 -12.68
C LEU A 62 3.13 -24.32 -13.21
N GLU A 63 2.78 -24.58 -14.47
CA GLU A 63 1.57 -24.07 -15.12
C GLU A 63 0.29 -24.54 -14.42
N LYS A 64 0.24 -25.81 -13.99
CA LYS A 64 -0.89 -26.37 -13.22
C LYS A 64 -1.02 -25.72 -11.84
N GLN A 65 0.09 -25.55 -11.12
CA GLN A 65 0.08 -24.94 -9.80
C GLN A 65 -0.34 -23.47 -9.86
N ILE A 66 0.20 -22.71 -10.81
CA ILE A 66 -0.20 -21.31 -11.08
C ILE A 66 -1.71 -21.25 -11.38
N TYR A 67 -2.19 -22.10 -12.31
CA TYR A 67 -3.61 -22.15 -12.67
C TYR A 67 -4.51 -22.41 -11.46
N ARG A 68 -4.10 -23.31 -10.57
CA ARG A 68 -4.87 -23.66 -9.38
C ARG A 68 -5.01 -22.49 -8.40
N PHE A 69 -3.92 -21.79 -8.09
CA PHE A 69 -3.99 -20.61 -7.21
C PHE A 69 -4.85 -19.49 -7.82
N GLU A 70 -4.76 -19.29 -9.13
CA GLU A 70 -5.60 -18.32 -9.82
C GLU A 70 -7.07 -18.71 -9.88
N TYR A 71 -7.37 -19.99 -10.12
CA TYR A 71 -8.73 -20.49 -10.12
C TYR A 71 -9.38 -20.30 -8.74
N LYS A 72 -8.62 -20.56 -7.67
CA LYS A 72 -9.02 -20.26 -6.28
C LYS A 72 -9.11 -18.76 -5.99
N ASN A 73 -8.59 -17.92 -6.89
CA ASN A 73 -8.60 -16.46 -6.81
C ASN A 73 -7.99 -15.92 -5.51
N VAL A 74 -6.85 -16.52 -5.12
CA VAL A 74 -6.20 -16.28 -3.82
C VAL A 74 -5.86 -14.82 -3.56
N LEU A 75 -5.52 -14.06 -4.60
CA LEU A 75 -5.26 -12.61 -4.49
C LEU A 75 -6.51 -11.84 -4.04
N LYS A 76 -7.67 -12.07 -4.67
CA LYS A 76 -8.92 -11.40 -4.31
C LYS A 76 -9.38 -11.83 -2.91
N LYS A 77 -9.19 -13.09 -2.55
CA LYS A 77 -9.51 -13.60 -1.21
C LYS A 77 -8.60 -13.00 -0.14
N TYR A 78 -7.29 -12.91 -0.40
CA TYR A 78 -6.35 -12.21 0.48
C TYR A 78 -6.78 -10.75 0.71
N GLU A 79 -7.08 -10.00 -0.35
CA GLU A 79 -7.52 -8.61 -0.24
C GLU A 79 -8.81 -8.49 0.59
N SER A 80 -9.81 -9.33 0.30
CA SER A 80 -11.09 -9.33 1.03
C SER A 80 -10.92 -9.69 2.50
N LYS A 81 -10.12 -10.70 2.82
CA LYS A 81 -9.94 -11.18 4.21
C LYS A 81 -9.05 -10.23 5.02
N THR A 82 -8.08 -9.57 4.38
CA THR A 82 -7.28 -8.51 5.02
C THR A 82 -8.16 -7.31 5.38
N ILE A 83 -9.04 -6.87 4.48
CA ILE A 83 -9.98 -5.77 4.77
C ILE A 83 -10.88 -6.14 5.95
N PHE A 84 -11.42 -7.37 5.94
CA PHE A 84 -12.26 -7.86 7.03
C PHE A 84 -11.51 -7.92 8.37
N ALA A 85 -10.28 -8.42 8.38
CA ALA A 85 -9.43 -8.43 9.58
C ALA A 85 -9.14 -7.01 10.10
N ASP A 86 -8.87 -6.05 9.20
CA ASP A 86 -8.66 -4.64 9.55
C ASP A 86 -9.92 -3.99 10.14
N GLU A 87 -11.11 -4.36 9.66
CA GLU A 87 -12.39 -3.88 10.20
C GLU A 87 -12.65 -4.41 11.61
N ILE A 88 -12.40 -5.70 11.86
CA ILE A 88 -12.49 -6.25 13.21
C ILE A 88 -11.43 -5.63 14.11
N LYS A 89 -10.21 -5.41 13.61
CA LYS A 89 -9.15 -4.74 14.37
C LYS A 89 -9.54 -3.36 14.85
N LYS A 90 -10.17 -2.54 13.99
CA LYS A 90 -10.70 -1.24 14.39
C LYS A 90 -11.72 -1.38 15.52
N THR A 91 -12.57 -2.39 15.45
CA THR A 91 -13.56 -2.69 16.49
C THR A 91 -12.87 -3.08 17.80
N VAL A 92 -11.84 -3.92 17.74
CA VAL A 92 -11.00 -4.28 18.89
C VAL A 92 -10.34 -3.05 19.50
N ASP A 93 -9.66 -2.22 18.70
CA ASP A 93 -8.97 -1.01 19.18
C ASP A 93 -9.96 -0.05 19.87
N GLN A 94 -11.18 0.05 19.33
CA GLN A 94 -12.24 0.89 19.87
C GLN A 94 -12.78 0.31 21.18
N LEU A 95 -13.03 -1.00 21.24
CA LEU A 95 -13.40 -1.69 22.48
C LEU A 95 -12.29 -1.62 23.54
N GLU A 96 -11.01 -1.71 23.17
CA GLU A 96 -9.89 -1.54 24.10
C GLU A 96 -9.85 -0.13 24.70
N ALA A 97 -10.10 0.88 23.87
CA ALA A 97 -10.21 2.26 24.34
C ALA A 97 -11.40 2.43 25.30
N THR A 98 -12.57 1.88 24.94
CA THR A 98 -13.77 1.93 25.79
C THR A 98 -13.54 1.24 27.13
N PHE A 99 -12.94 0.05 27.13
CA PHE A 99 -12.64 -0.73 28.32
C PHE A 99 -11.65 -0.01 29.24
N LYS A 100 -10.60 0.61 28.67
CA LYS A 100 -9.65 1.42 29.46
C LYS A 100 -10.34 2.60 30.16
N GLU A 101 -11.30 3.24 29.50
CA GLU A 101 -12.02 4.36 30.10
C GLU A 101 -13.03 3.91 31.16
N LEU A 102 -13.79 2.84 30.88
CA LEU A 102 -14.70 2.24 31.86
C LEU A 102 -13.95 1.71 33.10
N LYS A 103 -12.74 1.18 32.92
CA LYS A 103 -11.88 0.77 34.02
C LYS A 103 -11.46 1.95 34.91
N LYS A 104 -11.05 3.07 34.30
CA LYS A 104 -10.74 4.30 35.07
C LYS A 104 -11.98 4.84 35.80
N GLN A 105 -13.14 4.81 35.13
CA GLN A 105 -14.40 5.22 35.75
C GLN A 105 -14.69 4.34 36.97
N THR A 106 -14.62 3.02 36.82
CA THR A 106 -14.85 2.07 37.92
C THR A 106 -13.86 2.25 39.07
N GLU A 107 -12.59 2.50 38.77
CA GLU A 107 -11.57 2.83 39.79
C GLU A 107 -11.90 4.13 40.54
N LYS A 108 -12.45 5.14 39.84
CA LYS A 108 -12.88 6.41 40.44
C LYS A 108 -14.12 6.22 41.32
N GLU A 109 -15.18 5.60 40.80
CA GLU A 109 -16.41 5.33 41.57
C GLU A 109 -16.11 4.48 42.82
N ARG A 110 -15.16 3.52 42.71
CA ARG A 110 -14.68 2.76 43.87
C ARG A 110 -14.02 3.64 44.92
N ALA A 111 -13.15 4.55 44.50
CA ALA A 111 -12.49 5.49 45.42
C ALA A 111 -13.51 6.44 46.08
N ASP A 112 -14.54 6.86 45.35
CA ASP A 112 -15.62 7.70 45.87
C ASP A 112 -16.46 6.94 46.93
N VAL A 113 -16.77 5.66 46.70
CA VAL A 113 -17.38 4.78 47.72
C VAL A 113 -16.46 4.60 48.94
N GLU A 114 -15.17 4.30 48.76
CA GLU A 114 -14.23 4.13 49.88
C GLU A 114 -14.07 5.41 50.72
N ASN A 115 -14.06 6.59 50.08
CA ASN A 115 -14.04 7.89 50.74
C ASN A 115 -15.34 8.20 51.50
N MET A 116 -16.47 7.68 51.01
CA MET A 116 -17.78 7.80 51.65
C MET A 116 -17.97 6.78 52.79
N GLU A 117 -17.31 5.61 52.75
CA GLU A 117 -17.35 4.65 53.86
C GLU A 117 -16.40 5.04 55.03
N GLN A 118 -15.37 5.85 54.76
CA GLN A 118 -14.45 6.39 55.77
C GLN A 118 -14.49 7.93 55.86
N PRO A 119 -15.61 8.55 56.26
CA PRO A 119 -15.72 9.99 56.29
C PRO A 119 -14.89 10.62 57.41
N SER A 120 -14.33 11.81 57.14
CA SER A 120 -13.87 12.66 58.24
C SER A 120 -15.05 13.10 59.11
N VAL A 121 -14.84 13.21 60.43
CA VAL A 121 -15.85 13.64 61.41
C VAL A 121 -16.56 14.94 60.98
N LYS A 122 -15.84 15.87 60.36
CA LYS A 122 -16.36 17.15 59.83
C LYS A 122 -17.26 16.99 58.60
N SER A 123 -17.01 15.99 57.75
CA SER A 123 -17.84 15.66 56.58
C SER A 123 -19.17 15.03 57.00
N PHE A 124 -19.08 14.06 57.92
CA PHE A 124 -20.22 13.34 58.46
C PHE A 124 -21.21 14.27 59.19
N LEU A 125 -20.71 15.14 60.07
CA LEU A 125 -21.53 16.12 60.81
C LEU A 125 -22.19 17.18 59.90
N LYS A 126 -21.62 17.48 58.73
CA LYS A 126 -22.16 18.49 57.79
C LYS A 126 -23.26 17.92 56.89
N GLN A 127 -23.35 16.59 56.77
CA GLN A 127 -24.25 15.88 55.85
C GLN A 127 -25.28 15.00 56.59
N GLN A 128 -25.47 15.26 57.88
CA GLN A 128 -26.36 14.47 58.74
C GLN A 128 -27.81 14.54 58.22
N GLY A 129 -28.40 13.39 57.90
CA GLY A 129 -29.79 13.23 57.40
C GLY A 129 -29.93 12.81 55.94
N THR A 130 -28.90 13.03 55.09
CA THR A 130 -28.88 12.58 53.66
C THR A 130 -27.70 11.66 53.35
N TRP A 131 -26.96 11.27 54.39
CA TRP A 131 -25.75 10.46 54.31
C TRP A 131 -26.02 9.07 53.74
N ASP A 132 -26.99 8.36 54.28
CA ASP A 132 -27.31 6.99 53.88
C ASP A 132 -27.81 6.92 52.42
N GLU A 133 -28.63 7.88 51.99
CA GLU A 133 -29.09 7.98 50.59
C GLU A 133 -27.93 8.24 49.61
N ARG A 134 -26.93 9.03 50.02
CA ARG A 134 -25.75 9.28 49.19
C ARG A 134 -24.84 8.07 49.12
N VAL A 135 -24.59 7.40 50.24
CA VAL A 135 -23.77 6.17 50.25
C VAL A 135 -24.42 5.10 49.37
N GLU A 136 -25.73 4.94 49.43
CA GLU A 136 -26.45 4.00 48.56
C GLU A 136 -26.35 4.39 47.08
N LYS A 137 -26.47 5.69 46.77
CA LYS A 137 -26.32 6.19 45.41
C LYS A 137 -24.92 5.93 44.84
N GLU A 138 -23.86 6.24 45.57
CA GLU A 138 -22.47 6.00 45.15
C GLU A 138 -22.20 4.49 44.99
N LYS A 139 -22.74 3.64 45.88
CA LYS A 139 -22.69 2.19 45.73
C LYS A 139 -23.39 1.71 44.47
N GLN A 140 -24.54 2.28 44.15
CA GLN A 140 -25.28 1.93 42.94
C GLN A 140 -24.56 2.41 41.67
N GLU A 141 -23.94 3.59 41.70
CA GLU A 141 -23.11 4.10 40.61
C GLU A 141 -21.85 3.24 40.39
N TYR A 142 -21.19 2.79 41.46
CA TYR A 142 -20.09 1.82 41.39
C TYR A 142 -20.54 0.46 40.82
N MET A 143 -21.66 -0.11 41.28
CA MET A 143 -22.16 -1.38 40.76
C MET A 143 -22.53 -1.29 39.27
N ASN A 144 -23.10 -0.16 38.84
CA ASN A 144 -23.39 0.10 37.44
C ASN A 144 -22.11 0.24 36.59
N ALA A 145 -21.07 0.91 37.11
CA ALA A 145 -19.78 1.02 36.44
C ALA A 145 -19.09 -0.35 36.31
N LEU A 146 -19.12 -1.17 37.37
CA LEU A 146 -18.56 -2.52 37.38
C LEU A 146 -19.24 -3.43 36.35
N ASN A 147 -20.57 -3.42 36.28
CA ASN A 147 -21.32 -4.20 35.29
C ASN A 147 -20.94 -3.77 33.85
N LYS A 148 -20.88 -2.45 33.59
CA LYS A 148 -20.43 -1.94 32.28
C LYS A 148 -19.01 -2.37 31.94
N GLN A 149 -18.09 -2.37 32.92
CA GLN A 149 -16.73 -2.84 32.73
C GLN A 149 -16.69 -4.35 32.38
N GLU A 150 -17.41 -5.19 33.11
CA GLU A 150 -17.45 -6.65 32.87
C GLU A 150 -18.02 -6.99 31.48
N VAL A 151 -19.09 -6.32 31.07
CA VAL A 151 -19.68 -6.48 29.74
C VAL A 151 -18.67 -6.07 28.66
N ALA A 152 -18.03 -4.90 28.81
CA ALA A 152 -17.01 -4.44 27.86
C ALA A 152 -15.78 -5.36 27.78
N GLU A 153 -15.38 -5.99 28.91
CA GLU A 153 -14.28 -6.97 28.93
C GLU A 153 -14.63 -8.24 28.15
N LYS A 154 -15.85 -8.75 28.33
CA LYS A 154 -16.34 -9.95 27.64
C LYS A 154 -16.42 -9.71 26.13
N GLU A 155 -16.97 -8.57 25.72
CA GLU A 155 -17.05 -8.16 24.31
C GLU A 155 -15.66 -7.97 23.69
N LEU A 156 -14.75 -7.31 24.40
CA LEU A 156 -13.37 -7.13 23.95
C LEU A 156 -12.68 -8.48 23.73
N LYS A 157 -12.87 -9.44 24.64
CA LYS A 157 -12.31 -10.78 24.51
C LYS A 157 -12.88 -11.51 23.29
N GLY A 158 -14.19 -11.42 23.05
CA GLY A 158 -14.83 -11.98 21.87
C GLY A 158 -14.29 -11.37 20.57
N ALA A 159 -14.23 -10.03 20.50
CA ALA A 159 -13.71 -9.31 19.34
C ALA A 159 -12.23 -9.62 19.05
N ARG A 160 -11.39 -9.79 20.09
CA ARG A 160 -9.98 -10.20 19.94
C ARG A 160 -9.84 -11.60 19.33
N LEU A 161 -10.63 -12.56 19.80
CA LEU A 161 -10.69 -13.91 19.24
C LEU A 161 -11.08 -13.89 17.76
N GLN A 162 -12.09 -13.10 17.40
CA GLN A 162 -12.48 -12.93 16.00
C GLN A 162 -11.38 -12.28 15.15
N TYR A 163 -10.70 -11.26 15.68
CA TYR A 163 -9.58 -10.63 14.99
C TYR A 163 -8.44 -11.60 14.76
N GLU A 164 -8.03 -12.38 15.77
CA GLU A 164 -6.96 -13.37 15.63
C GLU A 164 -7.27 -14.41 14.54
N ARG A 165 -8.52 -14.88 14.46
CA ARG A 165 -8.95 -15.82 13.41
C ARG A 165 -8.97 -15.16 12.03
N ALA A 166 -9.56 -13.97 11.92
CA ALA A 166 -9.61 -13.22 10.66
C ALA A 166 -8.19 -12.90 10.15
N ALA A 167 -7.26 -12.55 11.05
CA ALA A 167 -5.86 -12.32 10.76
C ALA A 167 -5.16 -13.60 10.27
N LYS A 168 -5.37 -14.75 10.95
CA LYS A 168 -4.84 -16.05 10.49
C LYS A 168 -5.33 -16.44 9.10
N ILE A 169 -6.62 -16.27 8.81
CA ILE A 169 -7.18 -16.52 7.47
C ILE A 169 -6.52 -15.62 6.43
N ALA A 170 -6.32 -14.33 6.75
CA ALA A 170 -5.62 -13.40 5.86
C ALA A 170 -4.16 -13.81 5.63
N ASP A 171 -3.45 -14.26 6.66
CA ASP A 171 -2.06 -14.73 6.57
C ASP A 171 -1.92 -16.01 5.73
N ILE A 172 -2.85 -16.96 5.82
CA ILE A 172 -2.87 -18.14 4.94
C ILE A 172 -3.00 -17.70 3.48
N TYR A 173 -3.96 -16.81 3.17
CA TYR A 173 -4.11 -16.30 1.81
C TYR A 173 -2.92 -15.48 1.35
N LYS A 174 -2.25 -14.76 2.26
CA LYS A 174 -0.99 -14.07 1.97
C LYS A 174 0.10 -15.05 1.55
N SER A 175 0.27 -16.13 2.31
CA SER A 175 1.24 -17.19 1.97
C SER A 175 0.94 -17.80 0.60
N GLN A 176 -0.32 -18.05 0.27
CA GLN A 176 -0.72 -18.54 -1.05
C GLN A 176 -0.42 -17.53 -2.17
N VAL A 177 -0.58 -16.22 -1.93
CA VAL A 177 -0.20 -15.17 -2.88
C VAL A 177 1.32 -15.10 -3.07
N ASP A 178 2.08 -15.20 -1.99
CA ASP A 178 3.55 -15.22 -2.04
C ASP A 178 4.05 -16.45 -2.81
N GLN A 179 3.48 -17.63 -2.57
CA GLN A 179 3.76 -18.84 -3.34
C GLN A 179 3.42 -18.67 -4.84
N LEU A 180 2.27 -18.07 -5.16
CA LEU A 180 1.90 -17.77 -6.54
C LEU A 180 2.93 -16.85 -7.23
N ASN A 181 3.41 -15.82 -6.53
CA ASN A 181 4.45 -14.93 -7.07
C ASN A 181 5.78 -15.66 -7.27
N GLU A 182 6.18 -16.53 -6.34
CA GLU A 182 7.38 -17.36 -6.50
C GLU A 182 7.27 -18.31 -7.70
N LEU A 183 6.09 -18.88 -7.94
CA LEU A 183 5.84 -19.73 -9.11
C LEU A 183 5.96 -18.93 -10.42
N TYR A 184 5.45 -17.69 -10.46
CA TYR A 184 5.68 -16.79 -11.60
C TYR A 184 7.16 -16.51 -11.83
N ASP A 185 7.91 -16.19 -10.78
CA ASP A 185 9.36 -15.93 -10.89
C ASP A 185 10.14 -17.18 -11.33
N LYS A 186 9.71 -18.38 -10.93
CA LYS A 186 10.30 -19.65 -11.41
C LYS A 186 9.97 -19.89 -12.88
N GLN A 187 8.72 -19.68 -13.28
CA GLN A 187 8.29 -19.80 -14.67
C GLN A 187 9.06 -18.84 -15.58
N ASP A 188 9.21 -17.58 -15.17
CA ASP A 188 9.97 -16.57 -15.91
C ASP A 188 11.45 -16.95 -16.07
N ARG A 189 12.09 -17.41 -14.99
CA ARG A 189 13.49 -17.88 -15.04
C ARG A 189 13.66 -19.05 -16.00
N MET A 190 12.73 -20.02 -15.97
CA MET A 190 12.76 -21.15 -16.89
C MET A 190 12.59 -20.70 -18.34
N LEU A 191 11.62 -19.81 -18.62
CA LEU A 191 11.39 -19.27 -19.95
C LEU A 191 12.59 -18.49 -20.48
N ILE A 192 13.22 -17.65 -19.66
CA ILE A 192 14.46 -16.92 -20.02
C ILE A 192 15.59 -17.91 -20.32
N GLY A 193 15.74 -18.99 -19.55
CA GLY A 193 16.75 -20.02 -19.79
C GLY A 193 16.54 -20.76 -21.11
N ILE A 194 15.28 -21.05 -21.47
CA ILE A 194 14.90 -21.82 -22.67
C ILE A 194 14.95 -20.96 -23.94
N PHE A 195 14.39 -19.75 -23.92
CA PHE A 195 14.24 -18.87 -25.09
C PHE A 195 15.33 -17.79 -25.18
N GLY A 196 16.08 -17.56 -24.11
CA GLY A 196 17.05 -16.48 -24.00
C GLY A 196 16.43 -15.18 -23.49
N PRO A 197 17.26 -14.14 -23.26
CA PRO A 197 16.84 -12.86 -22.66
C PRO A 197 15.99 -11.97 -23.58
N ASN A 198 15.93 -12.30 -24.88
CA ASN A 198 15.05 -11.63 -25.83
C ASN A 198 13.87 -12.57 -26.05
N TYR A 199 12.79 -12.36 -25.28
CA TYR A 199 11.56 -13.13 -25.33
C TYR A 199 11.08 -13.43 -26.76
N ALA A 200 10.50 -14.62 -26.94
CA ALA A 200 10.47 -15.35 -28.22
C ALA A 200 9.52 -14.78 -29.28
N SER A 201 8.65 -13.81 -28.92
CA SER A 201 7.77 -13.12 -29.86
C SER A 201 7.60 -11.62 -29.54
N ASP A 202 7.31 -10.81 -30.56
CA ASP A 202 6.95 -9.40 -30.34
C ASP A 202 5.67 -9.26 -29.51
N LYS A 203 4.78 -10.26 -29.60
CA LYS A 203 3.52 -10.28 -28.88
C LYS A 203 3.74 -10.52 -27.39
N GLU A 204 4.65 -11.41 -27.01
CA GLU A 204 5.08 -11.63 -25.62
C GLU A 204 5.69 -10.35 -25.04
N ASN A 205 6.65 -9.73 -25.75
CA ASN A 205 7.28 -8.48 -25.32
C ASN A 205 6.27 -7.34 -25.13
N THR A 206 5.26 -7.26 -26.00
CA THR A 206 4.20 -6.24 -25.88
C THR A 206 3.31 -6.51 -24.67
N LEU A 207 2.92 -7.77 -24.44
CA LEU A 207 2.08 -8.15 -23.30
C LEU A 207 2.78 -7.96 -21.96
N GLU A 208 4.09 -8.24 -21.89
CA GLU A 208 4.91 -8.02 -20.69
C GLU A 208 5.04 -6.53 -20.37
N ALA A 209 5.30 -5.68 -21.37
CA ALA A 209 5.31 -4.24 -21.18
C ALA A 209 3.94 -3.69 -20.70
N GLU A 210 2.84 -4.17 -21.30
CA GLU A 210 1.49 -3.78 -20.88
C GLU A 210 1.13 -4.28 -19.47
N LEU A 211 1.67 -5.42 -19.05
CA LEU A 211 1.52 -5.94 -17.71
C LEU A 211 2.30 -5.11 -16.69
N ASP A 212 3.56 -4.77 -16.97
CA ASP A 212 4.39 -3.88 -16.14
C ASP A 212 3.68 -2.53 -15.92
N ASP A 213 3.13 -1.93 -16.99
CA ASP A 213 2.37 -0.68 -16.92
C ASP A 213 1.10 -0.82 -16.06
N ALA A 214 0.38 -1.93 -16.22
CA ALA A 214 -0.83 -2.22 -15.44
C ALA A 214 -0.50 -2.42 -13.95
N MET A 215 0.61 -3.09 -13.63
CA MET A 215 1.09 -3.29 -12.26
C MET A 215 1.55 -1.96 -11.64
N GLU A 216 2.28 -1.12 -12.37
CA GLU A 216 2.68 0.20 -11.88
C GLU A 216 1.44 1.06 -11.55
N TRP A 217 0.41 1.03 -12.42
CA TRP A 217 -0.85 1.71 -12.16
C TRP A 217 -1.56 1.17 -10.92
N GLN A 218 -1.69 -0.16 -10.80
CA GLN A 218 -2.29 -0.83 -9.65
C GLN A 218 -1.59 -0.43 -8.33
N GLN A 219 -0.26 -0.43 -8.31
CA GLN A 219 0.52 -0.02 -7.14
C GLN A 219 0.23 1.43 -6.72
N ARG A 220 0.10 2.35 -7.68
CA ARG A 220 -0.25 3.75 -7.37
C ARG A 220 -1.64 3.89 -6.78
N VAL A 221 -2.62 3.18 -7.33
CA VAL A 221 -4.00 3.21 -6.81
C VAL A 221 -4.04 2.57 -5.41
N SER A 222 -3.28 1.49 -5.17
CA SER A 222 -3.14 0.87 -3.86
C SER A 222 -2.50 1.82 -2.83
N LEU A 223 -1.41 2.51 -3.21
CA LEU A 223 -0.79 3.54 -2.36
C LEU A 223 -1.77 4.69 -2.05
N ALA A 224 -2.60 5.09 -3.02
CA ALA A 224 -3.64 6.09 -2.78
C ALA A 224 -4.69 5.57 -1.78
N LYS A 225 -5.17 4.33 -1.92
CA LYS A 225 -6.08 3.69 -0.94
C LYS A 225 -5.49 3.73 0.45
N PHE A 226 -4.24 3.31 0.60
CA PHE A 226 -3.54 3.33 1.88
C PHE A 226 -3.49 4.74 2.47
N LYS A 227 -3.07 5.74 1.68
CA LYS A 227 -2.96 7.13 2.12
C LYS A 227 -4.29 7.72 2.59
N TRP A 228 -5.35 7.50 1.81
CA TRP A 228 -6.68 8.01 2.11
C TRP A 228 -7.32 7.31 3.30
N THR A 229 -7.11 6.00 3.45
CA THR A 229 -7.63 5.23 4.59
C THR A 229 -6.97 5.68 5.90
N ASN A 230 -5.65 5.84 5.91
CA ASN A 230 -4.94 6.36 7.10
C ASN A 230 -5.30 7.81 7.39
N GLY A 231 -5.44 8.66 6.36
CA GLY A 231 -5.91 10.03 6.51
C GLY A 231 -7.30 10.10 7.14
N ARG A 232 -8.22 9.22 6.71
CA ARG A 232 -9.55 9.10 7.31
C ARG A 232 -9.47 8.77 8.81
N VAL A 233 -8.60 7.84 9.22
CA VAL A 233 -8.42 7.49 10.64
C VAL A 233 -8.00 8.70 11.46
N LEU A 234 -7.04 9.51 10.97
CA LEU A 234 -6.65 10.75 11.62
C LEU A 234 -7.82 11.72 11.76
N LEU A 235 -8.69 11.84 10.74
CA LEU A 235 -9.87 12.70 10.82
C LEU A 235 -10.92 12.18 11.81
N VAL A 236 -11.10 10.86 11.92
CA VAL A 236 -11.98 10.26 12.94
C VAL A 236 -11.45 10.56 14.35
N HIS A 237 -10.14 10.43 14.57
CA HIS A 237 -9.52 10.84 15.82
C HIS A 237 -9.73 12.34 16.08
N ALA A 238 -9.53 13.21 15.09
CA ALA A 238 -9.80 14.63 15.23
C ALA A 238 -11.25 14.93 15.61
N SER A 239 -12.22 14.26 14.96
CA SER A 239 -13.65 14.44 15.26
C SER A 239 -14.01 13.98 16.68
N THR A 240 -13.42 12.87 17.13
CA THR A 240 -13.61 12.34 18.49
C THR A 240 -13.04 13.29 19.55
N GLN A 241 -11.82 13.79 19.32
CA GLN A 241 -11.17 14.78 20.18
C GLN A 241 -11.98 16.08 20.25
N MET A 242 -12.55 16.55 19.12
CA MET A 242 -13.45 17.71 19.12
C MET A 242 -14.74 17.45 19.93
N ALA A 243 -15.34 16.27 19.82
CA ALA A 243 -16.54 15.92 20.57
C ALA A 243 -16.28 15.93 22.09
N PHE A 244 -15.15 15.35 22.52
CA PHE A 244 -14.72 15.39 23.92
C PHE A 244 -14.44 16.82 24.38
N GLY A 245 -13.66 17.59 23.61
CA GLY A 245 -13.38 18.98 23.90
C GLY A 245 -14.64 19.83 24.04
N ILE A 246 -15.64 19.65 23.16
CA ILE A 246 -16.93 20.35 23.22
C ILE A 246 -17.71 19.98 24.48
N THR A 247 -17.70 18.71 24.88
CA THR A 247 -18.42 18.25 26.06
C THR A 247 -17.82 18.86 27.32
N ARG A 248 -16.50 18.75 27.50
CA ARG A 248 -15.76 19.42 28.58
C ARG A 248 -15.92 20.93 28.56
N TRP A 249 -16.01 21.54 27.37
CA TRP A 249 -16.21 22.98 27.24
C TRP A 249 -17.61 23.42 27.68
N LYS A 250 -18.64 22.58 27.53
CA LYS A 250 -19.99 22.87 28.01
C LYS A 250 -20.07 22.81 29.54
N GLU A 251 -19.36 21.87 30.15
CA GLU A 251 -19.27 21.74 31.62
C GLU A 251 -18.75 23.05 32.28
N LEU A 252 -17.97 23.87 31.56
CA LEU A 252 -17.53 25.19 32.04
C LEU A 252 -18.66 26.19 32.32
N GLU A 253 -19.84 26.00 31.71
CA GLU A 253 -21.02 26.82 31.99
C GLU A 253 -21.68 26.43 33.31
N GLU A 254 -21.49 25.20 33.78
CA GLU A 254 -22.06 24.67 35.02
C GLU A 254 -21.17 24.97 36.24
N ILE A 255 -19.88 25.25 36.02
CA ILE A 255 -18.95 25.63 37.09
C ILE A 255 -19.15 27.11 37.47
N GLU A 256 -19.35 27.36 38.76
CA GLU A 256 -19.47 28.72 39.30
C GLU A 256 -18.30 29.63 38.90
N THR A 257 -18.62 30.88 38.52
CA THR A 257 -17.64 31.87 38.04
C THR A 257 -16.57 32.22 39.07
N GLY A 258 -16.87 32.09 40.36
CA GLY A 258 -15.92 32.29 41.46
C GLY A 258 -14.90 31.15 41.62
N ASN A 259 -15.19 29.94 41.12
CA ASN A 259 -14.29 28.79 41.21
C ASN A 259 -13.29 28.76 40.04
N THR A 260 -12.43 29.78 40.02
CA THR A 260 -11.44 30.02 38.95
C THR A 260 -10.56 28.79 38.70
N ARG A 261 -10.15 28.07 39.75
CA ARG A 261 -9.27 26.89 39.64
C ARG A 261 -9.92 25.76 38.84
N MET A 262 -11.16 25.40 39.16
CA MET A 262 -11.88 24.32 38.45
C MET A 262 -12.17 24.69 37.00
N ARG A 263 -12.50 25.97 36.72
CA ARG A 263 -12.71 26.44 35.34
C ARG A 263 -11.44 26.37 34.50
N TYR A 264 -10.29 26.77 35.04
CA TYR A 264 -9.02 26.64 34.31
C TYR A 264 -8.66 25.18 34.03
N PHE A 265 -8.93 24.28 34.97
CA PHE A 265 -8.65 22.85 34.78
C PHE A 265 -9.52 22.26 33.65
N ALA A 266 -10.84 22.45 33.71
CA ALA A 266 -11.76 21.98 32.65
C ALA A 266 -11.46 22.63 31.28
N ALA A 267 -11.13 23.93 31.26
CA ALA A 267 -10.74 24.62 30.03
C ALA A 267 -9.42 24.12 29.46
N ALA A 268 -8.46 23.74 30.31
CA ALA A 268 -7.18 23.17 29.88
C ALA A 268 -7.38 21.77 29.26
N GLU A 269 -8.22 20.93 29.86
CA GLU A 269 -8.58 19.62 29.28
C GLU A 269 -9.23 19.78 27.91
N ALA A 270 -10.24 20.65 27.79
CA ALA A 270 -10.89 20.92 26.52
C ALA A 270 -9.91 21.48 25.46
N ARG A 271 -9.05 22.43 25.86
CA ARG A 271 -7.99 22.99 25.01
C ARG A 271 -7.05 21.92 24.46
N ASN A 272 -6.58 20.99 25.31
CA ASN A 272 -5.67 19.92 24.88
C ASN A 272 -6.30 19.04 23.81
N ASN A 273 -7.58 18.70 23.97
CA ASN A 273 -8.34 17.92 22.99
C ASN A 273 -8.50 18.68 21.66
N PHE A 274 -8.80 19.99 21.68
CA PHE A 274 -8.89 20.79 20.46
C PHE A 274 -7.55 20.94 19.72
N ILE A 275 -6.44 21.09 20.45
CA ILE A 275 -5.10 21.14 19.86
C ILE A 275 -4.76 19.79 19.22
N ALA A 276 -5.01 18.68 19.92
CA ALA A 276 -4.80 17.33 19.38
C ALA A 276 -5.66 17.10 18.12
N ALA A 277 -6.90 17.58 18.12
CA ALA A 277 -7.76 17.53 16.94
C ALA A 277 -7.18 18.32 15.75
N SER A 278 -6.67 19.54 16.01
CA SER A 278 -6.04 20.36 14.97
C SER A 278 -4.81 19.68 14.36
N GLN A 279 -3.94 19.13 15.22
CA GLN A 279 -2.76 18.39 14.81
C GLN A 279 -3.13 17.20 13.92
N ASN A 280 -4.14 16.42 14.29
CA ASN A 280 -4.61 15.29 13.48
C ASN A 280 -5.11 15.70 12.08
N VAL A 281 -5.86 16.81 11.98
CA VAL A 281 -6.31 17.35 10.67
C VAL A 281 -5.10 17.81 9.85
N GLN A 282 -4.14 18.48 10.47
CA GLN A 282 -2.94 18.97 9.79
C GLN A 282 -2.03 17.83 9.33
N SER A 283 -1.83 16.80 10.16
CA SER A 283 -1.11 15.58 9.79
C SER A 283 -1.78 14.89 8.60
N CYS A 284 -3.12 14.83 8.58
CA CYS A 284 -3.86 14.29 7.43
C CYS A 284 -3.61 15.11 6.14
N ARG A 285 -3.55 16.45 6.23
CA ARG A 285 -3.25 17.32 5.08
C ARG A 285 -1.85 17.06 4.54
N VAL A 286 -0.85 17.02 5.42
CA VAL A 286 0.55 16.73 5.04
C VAL A 286 0.66 15.37 4.39
N TYR A 287 -0.05 14.37 4.92
CA TYR A 287 -0.01 12.99 4.42
C TYR A 287 -0.53 12.86 2.97
N LEU A 288 -1.56 13.63 2.62
CA LEU A 288 -2.14 13.66 1.27
C LEU A 288 -1.46 14.66 0.32
N GLY A 289 -0.83 15.70 0.87
CA GLY A 289 0.05 16.65 0.17
C GLY A 289 -0.62 17.55 -0.86
N ARG A 290 -1.16 16.96 -1.94
CA ARG A 290 -1.73 17.68 -3.09
C ARG A 290 -3.24 17.90 -3.00
N VAL A 291 -3.91 17.22 -2.08
CA VAL A 291 -5.37 17.25 -1.95
C VAL A 291 -5.80 18.48 -1.17
N ARG A 292 -6.65 19.33 -1.78
CA ARG A 292 -7.30 20.44 -1.08
C ARG A 292 -8.56 19.96 -0.39
N PHE A 293 -8.66 20.17 0.91
CA PHE A 293 -9.84 19.77 1.66
C PHE A 293 -10.97 20.79 1.46
N PRO A 294 -12.17 20.35 1.09
CA PRO A 294 -13.32 21.23 0.88
C PRO A 294 -13.99 21.67 2.18
N TYR A 295 -13.71 20.98 3.29
CA TYR A 295 -14.22 21.26 4.63
C TYR A 295 -13.06 21.23 5.64
N ALA A 296 -13.24 21.92 6.76
CA ALA A 296 -12.19 22.12 7.76
C ALA A 296 -10.94 22.69 7.10
N THR A 297 -11.14 23.76 6.30
CA THR A 297 -10.07 24.45 5.55
C THR A 297 -8.96 24.92 6.49
N GLU A 298 -7.78 25.23 5.96
CA GLU A 298 -6.69 25.77 6.78
C GLU A 298 -7.12 27.06 7.51
N GLU A 299 -7.92 27.91 6.83
CA GLU A 299 -8.54 29.09 7.42
C GLU A 299 -9.52 28.75 8.56
N GLU A 300 -10.40 27.77 8.36
CA GLU A 300 -11.36 27.32 9.39
C GLU A 300 -10.65 26.72 10.61
N MET A 301 -9.57 25.96 10.39
CA MET A 301 -8.77 25.37 11.48
C MET A 301 -7.95 26.44 12.22
N ASN A 302 -7.35 27.39 11.51
CA ASN A 302 -6.64 28.51 12.11
C ASN A 302 -7.57 29.40 12.94
N LEU A 303 -8.81 29.62 12.50
CA LEU A 303 -9.82 30.33 13.27
C LEU A 303 -10.12 29.62 14.59
N MET A 304 -10.23 28.30 14.58
CA MET A 304 -10.40 27.50 15.79
C MET A 304 -9.21 27.67 16.73
N GLU A 305 -7.98 27.57 16.23
CA GLU A 305 -6.76 27.75 17.04
C GLU A 305 -6.65 29.14 17.66
N GLN A 306 -6.96 30.19 16.92
CA GLN A 306 -7.02 31.56 17.46
C GLN A 306 -8.10 31.69 18.53
N THR A 307 -9.25 31.05 18.31
CA THR A 307 -10.35 31.02 19.27
C THR A 307 -9.94 30.31 20.55
N ILE A 308 -9.19 29.21 20.48
CA ILE A 308 -8.62 28.51 21.67
C ILE A 308 -7.76 29.46 22.51
N HIS A 309 -6.87 30.24 21.89
CA HIS A 309 -5.96 31.13 22.63
C HIS A 309 -6.69 32.32 23.27
N THR A 310 -7.66 32.88 22.56
CA THR A 310 -8.44 34.03 23.04
C THR A 310 -9.44 33.62 24.12
N SER A 311 -10.16 32.51 23.93
CA SER A 311 -11.14 32.00 24.90
C SER A 311 -10.49 31.49 26.18
N PHE A 312 -9.30 30.88 26.09
CA PHE A 312 -8.54 30.43 27.26
C PHE A 312 -8.01 31.61 28.10
N SER A 313 -7.79 32.77 27.49
CA SER A 313 -7.37 33.98 28.22
C SER A 313 -8.52 34.67 28.94
N ASP A 314 -9.77 34.43 28.51
CA ASP A 314 -11.00 35.02 29.05
C ASP A 314 -12.01 33.93 29.46
N ILE A 315 -11.57 32.99 30.30
CA ILE A 315 -12.39 31.87 30.79
C ILE A 315 -13.49 32.36 31.76
N GLN A 316 -13.32 33.54 32.36
CA GLN A 316 -14.27 34.06 33.34
C GLN A 316 -15.58 34.57 32.71
N SER A 317 -15.53 35.00 31.45
CA SER A 317 -16.68 35.53 30.73
C SER A 317 -17.54 34.44 30.07
N ASN A 318 -18.76 34.23 30.59
CA ASN A 318 -19.73 33.29 29.99
C ASN A 318 -20.11 33.66 28.54
N ALA A 319 -20.08 34.95 28.18
CA ALA A 319 -20.31 35.40 26.82
C ALA A 319 -19.14 35.03 25.87
N SER A 320 -17.91 34.99 26.38
CA SER A 320 -16.73 34.51 25.65
C SER A 320 -16.81 33.00 25.43
N LEU A 321 -17.17 32.23 26.47
CA LEU A 321 -17.32 30.78 26.39
C LEU A 321 -18.36 30.33 25.34
N LYS A 322 -19.52 30.98 25.29
CA LYS A 322 -20.58 30.68 24.31
C LYS A 322 -20.17 30.98 22.86
N ARG A 323 -19.45 32.10 22.65
CA ARG A 323 -18.90 32.44 21.33
C ARG A 323 -17.87 31.40 20.89
N ALA A 324 -16.95 31.02 21.77
CA ALA A 324 -15.95 29.99 21.49
C ALA A 324 -16.59 28.62 21.19
N LEU A 325 -17.59 28.22 21.99
CA LEU A 325 -18.33 26.98 21.80
C LEU A 325 -18.98 26.89 20.41
N THR A 326 -19.51 28.01 19.90
CA THR A 326 -20.11 28.08 18.56
C THR A 326 -19.07 27.79 17.47
N VAL A 327 -17.86 28.32 17.61
CA VAL A 327 -16.75 28.04 16.68
C VAL A 327 -16.37 26.56 16.75
N TYR A 328 -16.20 25.98 17.94
CA TYR A 328 -15.84 24.57 18.11
C TYR A 328 -16.89 23.63 17.50
N GLN A 329 -18.17 23.86 17.74
CA GLN A 329 -19.26 23.06 17.18
C GLN A 329 -19.33 23.18 15.64
N ASN A 330 -19.10 24.37 15.10
CA ASN A 330 -19.06 24.57 13.65
C ASN A 330 -17.86 23.86 13.02
N THR A 331 -16.68 23.94 13.62
CA THR A 331 -15.50 23.21 13.13
C THR A 331 -15.70 21.71 13.23
N HIS A 332 -16.30 21.20 14.31
CA HIS A 332 -16.62 19.79 14.46
C HIS A 332 -17.56 19.27 13.37
N LYS A 333 -18.61 20.03 13.02
CA LYS A 333 -19.49 19.74 11.87
C LYS A 333 -18.71 19.66 10.56
N LYS A 334 -17.74 20.57 10.36
CA LYS A 334 -16.90 20.61 9.15
C LYS A 334 -15.94 19.42 9.07
N VAL A 335 -15.35 19.01 10.20
CA VAL A 335 -14.52 17.79 10.26
C VAL A 335 -15.37 16.54 10.00
N ALA A 336 -16.57 16.45 10.56
CA ALA A 336 -17.50 15.35 10.27
C ALA A 336 -17.93 15.30 8.79
N ALA A 337 -18.17 16.46 8.17
CA ALA A 337 -18.43 16.58 6.73
C ALA A 337 -17.22 16.16 5.89
N LEU A 338 -16.00 16.47 6.35
CA LEU A 338 -14.77 16.04 5.71
C LEU A 338 -14.62 14.52 5.73
N ILE A 339 -14.92 13.86 6.86
CA ILE A 339 -14.90 12.39 6.96
C ILE A 339 -15.87 11.77 5.94
N GLN A 340 -17.10 12.28 5.84
CA GLN A 340 -18.07 11.80 4.85
C GLN A 340 -17.59 11.98 3.42
N TRP A 341 -16.91 13.11 3.14
CA TRP A 341 -16.31 13.33 1.84
C TRP A 341 -15.16 12.35 1.56
N PHE A 342 -14.32 12.02 2.56
CA PHE A 342 -13.31 10.95 2.44
C PHE A 342 -13.96 9.60 2.13
N ASP A 343 -15.03 9.24 2.84
CA ASP A 343 -15.77 7.99 2.60
C ASP A 343 -16.29 7.92 1.17
N LYS A 344 -16.84 9.03 0.65
CA LYS A 344 -17.27 9.12 -0.74
C LYS A 344 -16.09 8.94 -1.72
N VAL A 345 -14.97 9.62 -1.51
CA VAL A 345 -13.79 9.51 -2.40
C VAL A 345 -13.24 8.07 -2.40
N ILE A 346 -13.11 7.46 -1.22
CA ILE A 346 -12.61 6.09 -1.07
C ILE A 346 -13.54 5.11 -1.78
N ASN A 347 -14.83 5.13 -1.45
CA ASN A 347 -15.78 4.14 -1.93
C ASN A 347 -16.15 4.33 -3.41
N ASP A 348 -16.38 5.58 -3.85
CA ASP A 348 -16.85 5.83 -5.20
C ASP A 348 -15.76 5.92 -6.25
N THR A 349 -14.51 6.19 -5.85
CA THR A 349 -13.41 6.37 -6.79
C THR A 349 -12.28 5.38 -6.55
N ILE A 350 -11.66 5.39 -5.36
CA ILE A 350 -10.42 4.65 -5.13
C ILE A 350 -10.66 3.14 -5.17
N LEU A 351 -11.70 2.62 -4.51
CA LEU A 351 -12.01 1.20 -4.53
C LEU A 351 -12.40 0.71 -5.94
N LYS A 352 -13.20 1.49 -6.67
CA LYS A 352 -13.60 1.15 -8.05
C LYS A 352 -12.41 1.17 -9.02
N ASP A 353 -11.51 2.16 -8.89
CA ASP A 353 -10.31 2.22 -9.73
C ASP A 353 -9.30 1.11 -9.35
N LEU A 354 -9.25 0.69 -8.07
CA LEU A 354 -8.43 -0.43 -7.63
C LEU A 354 -8.95 -1.75 -8.21
N GLU A 355 -10.27 -1.98 -8.16
CA GLU A 355 -10.88 -3.18 -8.74
C GLU A 355 -10.64 -3.25 -10.26
N LYS A 356 -10.75 -2.12 -10.97
CA LYS A 356 -10.41 -2.03 -12.39
C LYS A 356 -8.93 -2.33 -12.64
N ALA A 357 -8.03 -1.80 -11.82
CA ALA A 357 -6.60 -2.06 -11.95
C ALA A 357 -6.27 -3.54 -11.71
N ASN A 358 -6.80 -4.15 -10.64
CA ASN A 358 -6.66 -5.58 -10.34
C ASN A 358 -7.20 -6.44 -11.49
N THR A 359 -8.37 -6.11 -12.02
CA THR A 359 -8.96 -6.82 -13.17
C THR A 359 -8.10 -6.69 -14.42
N ASN A 360 -7.50 -5.53 -14.67
CA ASN A 360 -6.62 -5.32 -15.82
C ASN A 360 -5.32 -6.13 -15.69
N VAL A 361 -4.69 -6.11 -14.51
CA VAL A 361 -3.50 -6.93 -14.22
C VAL A 361 -3.80 -8.41 -14.45
N GLY A 362 -4.90 -8.93 -13.88
CA GLY A 362 -5.27 -10.35 -14.07
C GLY A 362 -5.55 -10.71 -15.54
N LYS A 363 -6.18 -9.81 -16.31
CA LYS A 363 -6.37 -10.02 -17.76
C LYS A 363 -5.04 -10.06 -18.52
N LYS A 364 -4.10 -9.16 -18.21
CA LYS A 364 -2.80 -9.09 -18.87
C LYS A 364 -1.90 -10.27 -18.50
N GLN A 365 -1.91 -10.69 -17.23
CA GLN A 365 -1.24 -11.92 -16.78
C GLN A 365 -1.75 -13.14 -17.53
N LYS A 366 -3.08 -13.29 -17.66
CA LYS A 366 -3.68 -14.39 -18.41
C LYS A 366 -3.28 -14.39 -19.88
N GLN A 367 -3.34 -13.22 -20.55
CA GLN A 367 -2.93 -13.09 -21.95
C GLN A 367 -1.46 -13.43 -22.17
N LEU A 368 -0.58 -12.95 -21.28
CA LEU A 368 0.85 -13.23 -21.34
C LEU A 368 1.13 -14.73 -21.16
N ARG A 369 0.42 -15.39 -20.23
CA ARG A 369 0.58 -16.83 -20.02
C ARG A 369 0.09 -17.67 -21.18
N GLU A 370 -1.09 -17.35 -21.74
CA GLU A 370 -1.60 -18.04 -22.92
C GLU A 370 -0.60 -17.96 -24.09
N GLU A 371 0.04 -16.80 -24.28
CA GLU A 371 1.09 -16.63 -25.28
C GLU A 371 2.35 -17.46 -24.98
N ARG A 372 2.84 -17.42 -23.73
CA ARG A 372 4.01 -18.21 -23.29
C ARG A 372 3.77 -19.72 -23.45
N LEU A 373 2.58 -20.20 -23.10
CA LEU A 373 2.19 -21.58 -23.29
C LEU A 373 2.14 -21.96 -24.78
N ASN A 374 1.65 -21.07 -25.64
CA ASN A 374 1.65 -21.29 -27.09
C ASN A 374 3.09 -21.36 -27.66
N LEU A 375 3.99 -20.50 -27.19
CA LEU A 375 5.41 -20.54 -27.56
C LEU A 375 6.07 -21.85 -27.12
N MET A 376 5.77 -22.33 -25.90
CA MET A 376 6.25 -23.62 -25.42
C MET A 376 5.71 -24.79 -26.25
N LYS A 377 4.42 -24.79 -26.61
CA LYS A 377 3.81 -25.79 -27.49
C LYS A 377 4.48 -25.83 -28.87
N LEU A 378 4.75 -24.67 -29.46
CA LEU A 378 5.44 -24.56 -30.75
C LEU A 378 6.84 -25.14 -30.67
N LYS A 379 7.64 -24.73 -29.67
CA LYS A 379 9.01 -25.19 -29.52
C LYS A 379 9.10 -26.70 -29.22
N TYR A 380 8.20 -27.24 -28.39
CA TYR A 380 8.12 -28.67 -28.12
C TYR A 380 7.78 -29.48 -29.39
N LYS A 381 6.87 -28.96 -30.22
CA LYS A 381 6.54 -29.58 -31.51
C LYS A 381 7.72 -29.54 -32.49
N GLU A 382 8.49 -28.46 -32.51
CA GLU A 382 9.68 -28.34 -33.37
C GLU A 382 10.80 -29.31 -32.96
N GLU A 383 11.07 -29.47 -31.66
CA GLU A 383 12.19 -30.30 -31.19
C GLU A 383 11.84 -31.79 -31.04
N PHE A 384 10.61 -32.12 -30.62
CA PHE A 384 10.21 -33.50 -30.31
C PHE A 384 9.17 -34.07 -31.27
N ASN A 385 8.61 -33.25 -32.18
CA ASN A 385 7.55 -33.63 -33.12
C ASN A 385 6.30 -34.26 -32.45
N LYS A 386 6.06 -33.89 -31.19
CA LYS A 386 4.91 -34.28 -30.36
C LYS A 386 4.07 -33.05 -29.99
N GLU A 387 2.80 -33.24 -29.70
CA GLU A 387 1.93 -32.15 -29.20
C GLU A 387 1.95 -32.11 -27.67
N LEU A 388 2.21 -30.92 -27.11
CA LEU A 388 2.15 -30.68 -25.67
C LEU A 388 0.69 -30.46 -25.23
N LYS A 389 0.19 -31.37 -24.40
CA LYS A 389 -1.13 -31.25 -23.75
C LYS A 389 -0.95 -30.96 -22.26
N VAL A 390 -1.60 -29.91 -21.78
CA VAL A 390 -1.69 -29.57 -20.36
C VAL A 390 -3.10 -29.90 -19.91
N ASP A 391 -3.22 -30.86 -18.99
CA ASP A 391 -4.50 -31.23 -18.39
C ASP A 391 -4.64 -30.54 -17.03
N TYR A 392 -5.63 -29.67 -16.91
CA TYR A 392 -5.84 -28.86 -15.71
C TYR A 392 -6.81 -29.58 -14.78
N ASP A 393 -6.30 -30.15 -13.70
CA ASP A 393 -7.16 -30.69 -12.65
C ASP A 393 -7.70 -29.57 -11.77
N LYS A 394 -9.03 -29.45 -11.71
CA LYS A 394 -9.75 -28.40 -11.00
C LYS A 394 -10.11 -28.77 -9.56
N ASN A 395 -9.95 -30.03 -9.18
CA ASN A 395 -10.48 -30.59 -7.93
C ASN A 395 -9.42 -30.92 -6.86
N ILE A 396 -8.21 -30.37 -6.98
CA ILE A 396 -7.17 -30.62 -5.99
C ILE A 396 -7.44 -29.75 -4.75
N HIS A 397 -8.02 -30.37 -3.72
CA HIS A 397 -8.09 -29.86 -2.36
C HIS A 397 -6.78 -30.12 -1.61
N ASP A 398 -6.30 -29.11 -0.91
CA ASP A 398 -5.04 -29.12 -0.17
C ASP A 398 -5.29 -29.16 1.33
N GLU A 399 -4.26 -29.56 2.08
CA GLU A 399 -4.20 -29.39 3.54
C GLU A 399 -4.47 -27.93 3.95
N THR A 400 -4.02 -26.94 3.16
CA THR A 400 -4.31 -25.51 3.41
C THR A 400 -5.78 -25.13 3.16
N ASP A 401 -6.49 -25.85 2.28
CA ASP A 401 -7.93 -25.62 2.08
C ASP A 401 -8.74 -26.20 3.23
N GLU A 402 -8.32 -27.33 3.80
CA GLU A 402 -8.95 -27.92 4.98
C GLU A 402 -8.78 -27.02 6.21
N GLU A 403 -7.57 -26.45 6.40
CA GLU A 403 -7.32 -25.45 7.44
C GLU A 403 -8.22 -24.22 7.27
N LEU A 404 -8.31 -23.68 6.05
CA LEU A 404 -9.22 -22.55 5.74
C LEU A 404 -10.68 -22.90 6.04
N LEU A 405 -11.15 -24.09 5.65
CA LEU A 405 -12.52 -24.53 5.90
C LEU A 405 -12.82 -24.62 7.39
N SER A 406 -11.86 -25.12 8.19
CA SER A 406 -12.01 -25.24 9.63
C SER A 406 -12.11 -23.87 10.32
N LEU A 407 -11.25 -22.92 9.93
CA LEU A 407 -11.26 -21.56 10.45
C LEU A 407 -12.54 -20.79 10.06
N GLU A 408 -13.04 -21.00 8.84
CA GLU A 408 -14.32 -20.41 8.40
C GLU A 408 -15.53 -21.03 9.11
N ALA A 409 -15.51 -22.33 9.42
CA ALA A 409 -16.58 -22.98 10.19
C ALA A 409 -16.62 -22.51 11.66
N GLU A 410 -15.46 -22.28 12.26
CA GLU A 410 -15.35 -21.69 13.60
C GLU A 410 -15.83 -20.22 13.63
N GLN A 411 -15.59 -19.46 12.56
CA GLN A 411 -16.09 -18.09 12.44
C GLN A 411 -17.62 -17.99 12.50
N VAL A 412 -18.33 -18.96 11.89
CA VAL A 412 -19.81 -19.00 11.91
C VAL A 412 -20.35 -19.27 13.32
N LYS A 413 -19.63 -20.07 14.13
CA LYS A 413 -20.01 -20.33 15.52
C LYS A 413 -19.90 -19.08 16.39
N ASP A 414 -18.80 -18.34 16.28
CA ASP A 414 -18.61 -17.09 17.03
C ASP A 414 -19.67 -16.03 16.71
N GLN A 415 -20.13 -15.94 15.47
CA GLN A 415 -21.19 -15.00 15.08
C GLN A 415 -22.56 -15.33 15.70
N GLN A 416 -22.81 -16.59 16.07
CA GLN A 416 -24.04 -17.01 16.74
C GLN A 416 -24.00 -16.76 18.25
N GLU A 417 -22.81 -16.60 18.84
CA GLU A 417 -22.61 -16.43 20.29
C GLU A 417 -22.43 -14.97 20.73
N LEU A 418 -22.37 -14.01 19.79
CA LEU A 418 -22.17 -12.60 20.10
C LEU A 418 -23.49 -11.82 20.20
N PRO A 419 -23.68 -10.98 21.24
CA PRO A 419 -24.84 -10.11 21.37
C PRO A 419 -24.68 -8.91 20.42
N GLY A 420 -25.20 -9.04 19.20
CA GLY A 420 -25.10 -8.00 18.16
C GLY A 420 -25.83 -6.67 18.44
N GLU A 421 -26.68 -6.61 19.46
CA GLU A 421 -27.36 -5.37 19.89
C GLU A 421 -26.55 -4.58 20.93
N ASP A 422 -25.87 -5.24 21.88
CA ASP A 422 -25.09 -4.59 22.96
C ASP A 422 -23.82 -3.87 22.43
N LEU A 423 -23.22 -4.38 21.35
CA LEU A 423 -21.94 -3.89 20.83
C LEU A 423 -22.00 -2.43 20.34
N LYS A 424 -23.12 -2.02 19.75
CA LYS A 424 -23.33 -0.61 19.32
C LYS A 424 -23.51 0.31 20.52
N ASP A 425 -24.20 -0.15 21.55
CA ASP A 425 -24.46 0.64 22.76
C ASP A 425 -23.17 0.79 23.60
N ILE A 426 -22.31 -0.23 23.63
CA ILE A 426 -20.98 -0.19 24.28
C ILE A 426 -19.98 0.70 23.54
N LEU A 427 -19.94 0.64 22.20
CA LEU A 427 -19.12 1.55 21.40
C LEU A 427 -19.56 3.02 21.52
N ASN A 428 -20.81 3.26 21.91
CA ASN A 428 -21.37 4.57 22.21
C ASN A 428 -21.20 4.98 23.68
N LEU A 429 -21.00 4.04 24.61
CA LEU A 429 -20.81 4.30 26.05
C LEU A 429 -19.51 5.05 26.37
N SER A 430 -18.48 4.93 25.53
CA SER A 430 -17.23 5.71 25.67
C SER A 430 -17.25 7.03 24.89
N GLN A 431 -18.31 7.30 24.13
CA GLN A 431 -18.45 8.59 23.48
C GLN A 431 -19.03 9.55 24.53
N PRO A 432 -18.34 10.65 24.88
CA PRO A 432 -18.98 11.70 25.66
C PRO A 432 -20.26 12.10 24.91
N GLU A 433 -21.34 12.44 25.62
CA GLU A 433 -22.70 12.71 25.10
C GLU A 433 -22.81 13.71 23.91
N GLY A 434 -21.70 14.23 23.39
CA GLY A 434 -21.57 14.82 22.08
C GLY A 434 -21.93 13.86 20.95
N LYS A 435 -23.23 13.76 20.66
CA LYS A 435 -23.76 13.21 19.40
C LYS A 435 -22.89 13.67 18.22
N ASN A 436 -22.40 12.72 17.43
CA ASN A 436 -21.76 13.04 16.16
C ASN A 436 -22.65 13.99 15.35
N PRO A 437 -22.10 15.01 14.69
CA PRO A 437 -22.90 15.96 13.93
C PRO A 437 -23.75 15.23 12.90
N THR A 438 -25.01 15.65 12.74
CA THR A 438 -25.92 15.06 11.75
C THR A 438 -25.25 15.03 10.38
N PRO A 439 -25.19 13.86 9.72
CA PRO A 439 -24.53 13.74 8.42
C PRO A 439 -25.09 14.72 7.38
N LEU A 440 -24.24 15.22 6.49
CA LEU A 440 -24.70 16.02 5.38
C LEU A 440 -25.37 15.11 4.34
N PRO A 441 -26.48 15.54 3.71
CA PRO A 441 -27.03 14.82 2.58
C PRO A 441 -25.98 14.62 1.47
N LEU A 442 -25.94 13.44 0.85
CA LEU A 442 -24.95 13.10 -0.19
C LEU A 442 -24.91 14.09 -1.36
N THR A 443 -26.02 14.77 -1.64
CA THR A 443 -26.17 15.80 -2.68
C THR A 443 -25.52 17.15 -2.32
N LYS A 444 -25.24 17.40 -1.03
CA LYS A 444 -24.60 18.62 -0.53
C LYS A 444 -23.09 18.45 -0.26
N LEU A 445 -22.55 17.25 -0.49
CA LEU A 445 -21.12 17.00 -0.38
C LEU A 445 -20.36 17.61 -1.56
N ALA A 446 -19.19 18.16 -1.28
CA ALA A 446 -18.28 18.73 -2.27
C ALA A 446 -17.92 17.70 -3.36
N PRO A 447 -17.54 18.18 -4.56
CA PRO A 447 -17.13 17.30 -5.65
C PRO A 447 -15.88 16.50 -5.27
N ILE A 448 -15.74 15.33 -5.90
CA ILE A 448 -14.59 14.43 -5.73
C ILE A 448 -13.34 15.11 -6.36
N PRO A 449 -12.14 14.97 -5.76
CA PRO A 449 -10.91 15.50 -6.36
C PRO A 449 -10.64 14.91 -7.74
N THR A 450 -9.88 15.64 -8.56
CA THR A 450 -9.45 15.14 -9.86
C THR A 450 -8.54 13.91 -9.73
N LYS A 451 -8.52 13.04 -10.74
CA LYS A 451 -7.63 11.85 -10.74
C LYS A 451 -6.17 12.21 -10.52
N ASP A 452 -5.69 13.34 -11.06
CA ASP A 452 -4.31 13.79 -10.86
C ASP A 452 -4.03 14.21 -9.41
N ALA A 453 -5.05 14.73 -8.70
CA ALA A 453 -4.92 15.04 -7.27
C ALA A 453 -4.97 13.76 -6.39
N LEU A 454 -5.67 12.72 -6.84
CA LEU A 454 -5.78 11.44 -6.13
C LEU A 454 -4.56 10.54 -6.33
N PHE A 455 -4.02 10.48 -7.56
CA PHE A 455 -3.02 9.48 -7.96
C PHE A 455 -1.67 10.08 -8.41
N GLY A 456 -1.52 11.42 -8.39
CA GLY A 456 -0.33 12.11 -8.91
C GLY A 456 -0.43 12.42 -10.40
N ASP A 457 0.67 12.77 -11.08
CA ASP A 457 0.66 13.17 -12.50
C ASP A 457 0.40 11.96 -13.44
N VAL A 458 -0.83 11.45 -13.45
CA VAL A 458 -1.25 10.29 -14.25
C VAL A 458 -1.03 10.57 -15.72
N LYS A 459 -1.35 11.79 -16.16
CA LYS A 459 -1.22 12.22 -17.55
C LYS A 459 0.24 12.26 -18.02
N LYS A 460 1.16 12.71 -17.16
CA LYS A 460 2.59 12.75 -17.46
C LYS A 460 3.17 11.35 -17.56
N LYS A 461 2.80 10.47 -16.64
CA LYS A 461 3.23 9.06 -16.67
C LYS A 461 2.63 8.28 -17.83
N MET A 462 1.34 8.45 -18.17
CA MET A 462 0.77 7.89 -19.41
C MET A 462 1.55 8.37 -20.63
N SER A 463 1.84 9.67 -20.73
CA SER A 463 2.62 10.22 -21.84
C SER A 463 4.06 9.68 -21.90
N GLU A 464 4.71 9.47 -20.75
CA GLU A 464 6.04 8.85 -20.67
C GLU A 464 6.00 7.38 -21.09
N LEU A 465 4.95 6.64 -20.70
CA LEU A 465 4.74 5.25 -21.09
C LEU A 465 4.42 5.12 -22.59
N ASP A 466 3.58 5.98 -23.14
CA ASP A 466 3.26 6.03 -24.58
C ASP A 466 4.52 6.34 -25.42
N GLN A 467 5.37 7.26 -24.96
CA GLN A 467 6.66 7.53 -25.59
C GLN A 467 7.61 6.33 -25.49
N THR A 468 7.63 5.65 -24.34
CA THR A 468 8.44 4.45 -24.15
C THR A 468 7.99 3.34 -25.09
N ARG A 469 6.68 3.11 -25.21
CA ARG A 469 6.06 2.13 -26.14
C ARG A 469 6.40 2.43 -27.59
N SER A 470 6.27 3.69 -28.00
CA SER A 470 6.63 4.14 -29.35
C SER A 470 8.12 3.90 -29.65
N SER A 471 9.01 4.21 -28.70
CA SER A 471 10.45 3.99 -28.87
C SER A 471 10.84 2.51 -28.94
N ILE A 472 10.19 1.65 -28.16
CA ILE A 472 10.38 0.19 -28.20
C ILE A 472 9.91 -0.36 -29.54
N GLN A 473 8.73 0.07 -30.01
CA GLN A 473 8.18 -0.36 -31.30
C GLN A 473 9.07 0.08 -32.47
N GLN A 474 9.57 1.32 -32.45
CA GLN A 474 10.53 1.82 -33.44
C GLN A 474 11.83 1.01 -33.43
N ARG A 475 12.36 0.69 -32.25
CA ARG A 475 13.57 -0.13 -32.12
C ARG A 475 13.36 -1.55 -32.63
N ASN A 476 12.23 -2.18 -32.34
CA ASN A 476 11.91 -3.51 -32.82
C ASN A 476 11.73 -3.52 -34.35
N ASN A 477 11.06 -2.52 -34.92
CA ASN A 477 10.93 -2.37 -36.36
C ASN A 477 12.29 -2.15 -37.05
N ALA A 478 13.15 -1.30 -36.49
CA ALA A 478 14.50 -1.07 -37.02
C ALA A 478 15.37 -2.35 -36.95
N MET A 479 15.21 -3.17 -35.90
CA MET A 479 15.88 -4.47 -35.80
C MET A 479 15.35 -5.46 -36.84
N LYS A 480 14.03 -5.51 -37.07
CA LYS A 480 13.42 -6.32 -38.14
C LYS A 480 13.94 -5.92 -39.52
N GLU A 481 13.92 -4.63 -39.84
CA GLU A 481 14.47 -4.10 -41.10
C GLU A 481 15.95 -4.46 -41.27
N LYS A 482 16.75 -4.38 -40.20
CA LYS A 482 18.16 -4.78 -40.23
C LYS A 482 18.34 -6.27 -40.49
N THR A 483 17.53 -7.13 -39.88
CA THR A 483 17.57 -8.58 -40.13
C THR A 483 17.09 -8.94 -41.53
N GLU A 484 16.08 -8.24 -42.05
CA GLU A 484 15.53 -8.44 -43.38
C GLU A 484 16.50 -7.96 -44.47
N LEU A 485 17.17 -6.82 -44.26
CA LEU A 485 18.26 -6.36 -45.11
C LEU A 485 19.42 -7.35 -45.14
N ALA A 486 19.84 -7.88 -43.99
CA ALA A 486 20.89 -8.88 -43.93
C ALA A 486 20.49 -10.21 -44.61
N LEU A 487 19.21 -10.58 -44.54
CA LEU A 487 18.67 -11.75 -45.24
C LEU A 487 18.65 -11.51 -46.76
N GLN A 488 18.18 -10.35 -47.20
CA GLN A 488 18.17 -9.94 -48.61
C GLN A 488 19.59 -9.85 -49.17
N GLU A 489 20.55 -9.36 -48.40
CA GLU A 489 21.96 -9.29 -48.79
C GLU A 489 22.57 -10.69 -48.92
N LYS A 490 22.28 -11.61 -47.99
CA LYS A 490 22.65 -13.03 -48.11
C LYS A 490 21.98 -13.74 -49.28
N LEU A 491 20.74 -13.39 -49.62
CA LEU A 491 20.02 -13.93 -50.78
C LEU A 491 20.60 -13.38 -52.10
N LYS A 492 20.95 -12.09 -52.15
CA LYS A 492 21.65 -11.47 -53.29
C LYS A 492 23.04 -12.07 -53.49
N LEU A 493 23.80 -12.30 -52.42
CA LEU A 493 25.08 -13.01 -52.46
C LEU A 493 24.91 -14.45 -52.98
N ARG A 494 23.86 -15.17 -52.57
CA ARG A 494 23.54 -16.50 -53.11
C ARG A 494 23.13 -16.47 -54.58
N GLN A 495 22.37 -15.47 -55.02
CA GLN A 495 22.05 -15.29 -56.43
C GLN A 495 23.28 -14.93 -57.28
N GLN A 496 24.20 -14.13 -56.73
CA GLN A 496 25.48 -13.80 -57.38
C GLN A 496 26.43 -14.99 -57.42
N GLN A 497 26.49 -15.81 -56.36
CA GLN A 497 27.28 -17.05 -56.30
C GLN A 497 26.63 -18.23 -57.04
N GLY A 498 25.36 -18.09 -57.46
CA GLY A 498 24.58 -19.07 -58.20
C GLY A 498 24.95 -19.25 -59.67
N ARG A 499 26.00 -18.59 -60.18
CA ARG A 499 26.53 -18.79 -61.54
C ARG A 499 27.88 -19.52 -61.57
N ARG A 500 28.07 -20.55 -60.75
CA ARG A 500 29.16 -21.53 -60.98
C ARG A 500 28.64 -22.64 -61.89
N THR A 501 29.18 -22.71 -63.11
CA THR A 501 28.84 -23.73 -64.09
C THR A 501 29.25 -25.13 -63.60
N ARG A 502 28.48 -26.13 -64.02
CA ARG A 502 28.64 -27.57 -63.68
C ARG A 502 30.10 -28.11 -63.76
N PRO A 503 31.02 -27.63 -64.62
CA PRO A 503 32.41 -28.10 -64.65
C PRO A 503 33.23 -27.73 -63.40
N GLN A 504 32.89 -26.63 -62.70
CA GLN A 504 33.67 -26.17 -61.54
C GLN A 504 33.42 -26.97 -60.26
N ARG A 505 32.36 -27.82 -60.23
CA ARG A 505 32.08 -28.71 -59.09
C ARG A 505 32.84 -30.04 -59.15
N ALA A 506 33.31 -30.45 -60.33
CA ALA A 506 33.97 -31.75 -60.51
C ALA A 506 35.41 -31.79 -59.97
N ASN A 507 36.11 -30.65 -59.90
CA ASN A 507 37.52 -30.60 -59.49
C ASN A 507 37.76 -30.39 -57.98
N ALA A 508 36.70 -30.29 -57.15
CA ALA A 508 36.83 -30.02 -55.71
C ALA A 508 36.64 -31.26 -54.82
N VAL A 509 36.42 -32.44 -55.41
CA VAL A 509 36.27 -33.71 -54.68
C VAL A 509 37.39 -34.64 -55.11
N ILE A 510 38.61 -34.42 -54.61
CA ILE A 510 39.63 -35.42 -54.30
C ILE A 510 40.65 -34.71 -53.38
N VAL A 511 40.60 -35.03 -52.09
CA VAL A 511 41.76 -34.96 -51.19
C VAL A 511 41.74 -36.26 -50.38
N PRO A 512 42.79 -37.10 -50.38
CA PRO A 512 42.83 -38.35 -49.63
C PRO A 512 43.01 -38.10 -48.12
N LEU A 513 42.41 -38.95 -47.28
CA LEU A 513 42.70 -38.99 -45.84
C LEU A 513 44.16 -39.43 -45.58
N PRO A 514 44.90 -38.82 -44.63
CA PRO A 514 46.20 -39.32 -44.22
C PRO A 514 46.07 -40.53 -43.26
N SER A 515 46.93 -41.53 -43.44
CA SER A 515 47.05 -42.72 -42.60
C SER A 515 47.84 -42.47 -41.30
N LEU A 516 47.51 -43.23 -40.26
CA LEU A 516 47.98 -43.16 -38.86
C LEU A 516 49.46 -43.55 -38.59
N SER A 517 50.38 -43.40 -39.54
CA SER A 517 51.78 -43.84 -39.37
C SER A 517 52.80 -42.75 -39.04
N ASP A 518 52.43 -41.46 -39.08
CA ASP A 518 53.43 -40.37 -39.03
C ASP A 518 53.49 -39.62 -37.69
N GLN A 519 53.25 -40.32 -36.58
CA GLN A 519 53.52 -39.82 -35.22
C GLN A 519 54.72 -40.54 -34.59
N ALA A 520 55.90 -40.30 -35.13
CA ALA A 520 57.17 -40.41 -34.41
C ALA A 520 58.21 -39.62 -35.20
N ASP A 521 59.13 -38.96 -34.50
CA ASP A 521 60.31 -38.28 -35.04
C ASP A 521 60.13 -36.84 -35.56
N ALA A 522 60.03 -35.89 -34.63
CA ALA A 522 60.69 -34.58 -34.73
C ALA A 522 60.60 -33.80 -33.40
N ASN A 523 61.15 -34.37 -32.33
CA ASN A 523 61.65 -33.60 -31.20
C ASN A 523 63.17 -33.73 -31.26
N VAL A 524 63.88 -32.63 -31.49
CA VAL A 524 65.25 -32.31 -31.01
C VAL A 524 65.77 -31.08 -31.78
N ASP A 525 66.38 -30.17 -31.02
CA ASP A 525 67.22 -29.02 -31.38
C ASP A 525 66.59 -27.64 -31.63
N GLY A 526 67.08 -26.64 -30.86
CA GLY A 526 67.23 -25.29 -31.41
C GLY A 526 67.10 -24.06 -30.50
N ASP A 527 67.50 -24.12 -29.25
CA ASP A 527 67.63 -22.96 -28.36
C ASP A 527 68.74 -21.98 -28.85
N LYS A 528 68.43 -20.69 -29.11
CA LYS A 528 69.27 -19.49 -28.82
C LYS A 528 68.80 -18.15 -29.45
N ALA A 529 68.53 -17.19 -28.55
CA ALA A 529 69.11 -15.83 -28.47
C ALA A 529 68.51 -14.59 -29.22
N LYS A 530 68.01 -13.64 -28.38
CA LYS A 530 68.41 -12.19 -28.24
C LYS A 530 68.01 -11.19 -29.34
N LYS A 531 67.71 -9.89 -29.12
CA LYS A 531 67.45 -8.95 -27.98
C LYS A 531 67.29 -7.53 -28.59
N LYS A 532 66.71 -6.58 -27.82
CA LYS A 532 66.78 -5.07 -27.86
C LYS A 532 65.52 -4.37 -28.38
N LYS A 533 65.02 -3.25 -27.79
CA LYS A 533 65.70 -2.15 -27.05
C LYS A 533 64.73 -1.42 -26.09
N LYS A 534 65.26 -0.92 -24.96
CA LYS A 534 64.70 0.05 -23.96
C LYS A 534 65.21 1.48 -24.30
N PRO A 535 64.64 2.59 -23.77
CA PRO A 535 65.00 3.17 -22.43
C PRO A 535 63.79 3.72 -21.62
N LYS A 536 63.70 3.60 -20.27
CA LYS A 536 64.21 4.47 -19.15
C LYS A 536 63.61 5.90 -19.16
N ASN A 537 63.02 6.50 -18.12
CA ASN A 537 63.35 6.60 -16.67
C ASN A 537 62.09 7.08 -15.87
N GLU A 538 61.77 6.52 -14.70
CA GLU A 538 62.02 7.02 -13.32
C GLU A 538 61.08 8.16 -12.81
N GLU A 539 60.25 7.76 -11.83
CA GLU A 539 59.62 8.41 -10.64
C GLU A 539 60.15 9.78 -10.13
N PRO A 540 59.48 10.48 -9.15
CA PRO A 540 58.64 9.93 -8.07
C PRO A 540 57.38 10.71 -7.65
N LYS A 541 56.62 10.02 -6.78
CA LYS A 541 55.60 10.55 -5.86
C LYS A 541 56.20 11.40 -4.74
N ASN A 542 55.49 12.46 -4.37
CA ASN A 542 55.26 13.04 -3.04
C ASN A 542 54.09 14.03 -3.28
N THR A 543 52.97 14.02 -2.58
CA THR A 543 52.72 14.03 -1.13
C THR A 543 51.27 13.59 -0.87
#